data_AF-A0A2M4CZX5-F1
#
_entry.id   AF-A0A2M4CZX5-F1
#
_cell.length_a   1.000
_cell.length_b   1.000
_cell.length_c   1.000
_cell.angle_alpha   90.00
_cell.angle_beta   90.00
_cell.angle_gamma   90.00
#
_symmetry.space_group_name_H-M   'P 1'
#
loop_
_entity.id
_entity.type
_entity.pdbx_description
1 polymer ?
#
loop_
_entity_poly.entity_id
_entity_poly.type
_entity_poly.pdbx_seq_one_letter_code
_entity_poly.pdbx_strand_id
1 'polypeptide(L)'
;MKVLTVSVVLAVLAIGTTLGSTVVVELQNELNELSTEIERAVQQKRTENSAAILATTSDVLTIMGNHTAELREIVAAKRTGLEVEQWLCENDTFPCFEEAFRLWDTYAYLTGWDISWCAVTAYEETNADAQYTFHSHAQTIVREAARALRLATEAYELHSTDSEQQATYLSEELEYLRYLWGNYQPILQAEIDGHDDVADTIVQTLDSCFEDVHSDVEYWFNYLDTTLETCLNELE
;
A
#
# COMPACT_ATOMS: atom_id res chain seq x y z
N MET A 1 14.40 -8.20 77.90
CA MET A 1 14.28 -7.21 76.80
C MET A 1 15.06 -7.60 75.53
N LYS A 2 15.12 -8.89 75.13
CA LYS A 2 15.76 -9.32 73.86
C LYS A 2 14.81 -10.01 72.86
N VAL A 3 13.56 -10.27 73.26
CA VAL A 3 12.58 -11.03 72.47
C VAL A 3 11.70 -10.11 71.60
N LEU A 4 11.42 -8.88 72.06
CA LEU A 4 10.61 -7.90 71.33
C LEU A 4 11.30 -7.35 70.08
N THR A 5 12.63 -7.26 70.07
CA THR A 5 13.41 -6.78 68.91
C THR A 5 13.42 -7.77 67.75
N VAL A 6 13.31 -9.08 68.00
CA VAL A 6 13.28 -10.10 66.94
C VAL A 6 11.94 -10.12 66.22
N SER A 7 10.83 -9.92 66.94
CA SER A 7 9.49 -9.91 66.35
C SER A 7 9.21 -8.68 65.48
N VAL A 8 9.77 -7.51 65.83
CA VAL A 8 9.63 -6.29 65.02
C VAL A 8 10.44 -6.40 63.72
N VAL A 9 11.64 -7.00 63.76
CA VAL A 9 12.46 -7.22 62.55
C VAL A 9 11.78 -8.21 61.60
N LEU A 10 11.18 -9.30 62.11
CA LEU A 10 10.43 -10.25 61.28
C LEU A 10 9.18 -9.63 60.63
N ALA A 11 8.46 -8.76 61.34
CA ALA A 11 7.29 -8.08 60.81
C ALA A 11 7.67 -7.04 59.74
N VAL A 12 8.77 -6.31 59.91
CA VAL A 12 9.28 -5.35 58.90
C VAL A 12 9.79 -6.08 57.65
N LEU A 13 10.45 -7.23 57.81
CA LEU A 13 10.88 -8.08 56.68
C LEU A 13 9.69 -8.65 55.90
N ALA A 14 8.60 -9.07 56.58
CA ALA A 14 7.40 -9.59 55.92
C ALA A 14 6.57 -8.49 55.21
N ILE A 15 6.60 -7.25 55.71
CA ILE A 15 5.96 -6.11 55.04
C ILE A 15 6.76 -5.67 53.81
N GLY A 16 8.10 -5.72 53.87
CA GLY A 16 8.98 -5.41 52.73
C GLY A 16 8.81 -6.39 51.56
N THR A 17 8.69 -7.69 51.83
CA THR A 17 8.51 -8.72 50.79
C THR A 17 7.13 -8.68 50.13
N THR A 18 6.08 -8.31 50.87
CA THR A 18 4.71 -8.20 50.32
C THR A 18 4.53 -6.97 49.45
N LEU A 19 5.15 -5.83 49.81
CA LEU A 19 5.17 -4.63 48.98
C LEU A 19 5.95 -4.84 47.68
N GLY A 20 7.14 -5.45 47.74
CA GLY A 20 7.95 -5.77 46.55
C GLY A 20 7.22 -6.69 45.56
N SER A 21 6.54 -7.73 46.08
CA SER A 21 5.69 -8.61 45.25
C SER A 21 4.53 -7.89 44.56
N THR A 22 3.96 -6.85 45.19
CA THR A 22 2.81 -6.14 44.64
C THR A 22 3.23 -5.23 43.48
N VAL A 23 4.34 -4.51 43.63
CA VAL A 23 4.91 -3.62 42.59
C VAL A 23 5.32 -4.40 41.35
N VAL A 24 5.97 -5.57 41.53
CA VAL A 24 6.38 -6.42 40.41
C VAL A 24 5.16 -6.90 39.60
N VAL A 25 4.09 -7.32 40.27
CA VAL A 25 2.85 -7.75 39.60
C VAL A 25 2.19 -6.60 38.85
N GLU A 26 2.17 -5.40 39.43
CA GLU A 26 1.64 -4.20 38.78
C GLU A 26 2.42 -3.85 37.51
N LEU A 27 3.75 -3.80 37.56
CA LEU A 27 4.59 -3.53 36.39
C LEU A 27 4.42 -4.59 35.29
N GLN A 28 4.28 -5.86 35.67
CA GLN A 28 4.07 -6.94 34.72
C GLN A 28 2.68 -6.86 34.05
N ASN A 29 1.66 -6.45 34.80
CA ASN A 29 0.34 -6.15 34.24
C ASN A 29 0.41 -4.96 33.28
N GLU A 30 1.07 -3.86 33.66
CA GLU A 30 1.22 -2.68 32.79
C GLU A 30 1.96 -3.01 31.48
N LEU A 31 3.01 -3.84 31.54
CA LEU A 31 3.74 -4.28 30.36
C LEU A 31 2.86 -5.15 29.45
N ASN A 32 2.09 -6.06 30.04
CA ASN A 32 1.16 -6.92 29.30
C ASN A 32 0.01 -6.12 28.66
N GLU A 33 -0.54 -5.15 29.39
CA GLU A 33 -1.57 -4.23 28.89
C GLU A 33 -1.04 -3.39 27.73
N LEU A 34 0.14 -2.79 27.87
CA LEU A 34 0.78 -2.00 26.81
C LEU A 34 1.10 -2.85 25.57
N SER A 35 1.63 -4.05 25.75
CA SER A 35 1.90 -4.95 24.62
C SER A 35 0.63 -5.33 23.88
N THR A 36 -0.44 -5.66 24.62
CA THR A 36 -1.75 -5.95 24.03
C THR A 36 -2.36 -4.72 23.34
N GLU A 37 -2.14 -3.52 23.89
CA GLU A 37 -2.52 -2.25 23.26
C GLU A 37 -1.80 -2.05 21.94
N ILE A 38 -0.47 -2.19 21.92
CA ILE A 38 0.35 -2.07 20.71
C ILE A 38 -0.13 -3.05 19.64
N GLU A 39 -0.30 -4.33 19.99
CA GLU A 39 -0.80 -5.32 19.03
C GLU A 39 -2.15 -4.92 18.44
N ARG A 40 -3.11 -4.55 19.30
CA ARG A 40 -4.44 -4.14 18.84
C ARG A 40 -4.39 -2.90 17.96
N ALA A 41 -3.66 -1.87 18.37
CA ALA A 41 -3.53 -0.61 17.65
C ALA A 41 -2.84 -0.82 16.30
N VAL A 42 -1.79 -1.64 16.24
CA VAL A 42 -1.10 -1.98 14.99
C VAL A 42 -2.01 -2.78 14.06
N GLN A 43 -2.82 -3.71 14.56
CA GLN A 43 -3.78 -4.44 13.71
C GLN A 43 -4.89 -3.52 13.17
N GLN A 44 -5.35 -2.56 13.97
CA GLN A 44 -6.28 -1.53 13.50
C GLN A 44 -5.63 -0.70 12.38
N LYS A 45 -4.40 -0.21 12.59
CA LYS A 45 -3.65 0.55 11.58
C LYS A 45 -3.41 -0.24 10.31
N ARG A 46 -3.12 -1.55 10.41
CA ARG A 46 -3.01 -2.44 9.25
C ARG A 46 -4.30 -2.50 8.45
N THR A 47 -5.44 -2.57 9.14
CA THR A 47 -6.75 -2.59 8.49
C THR A 47 -7.02 -1.27 7.77
N GLU A 48 -6.70 -0.14 8.41
CA GLU A 48 -6.80 1.19 7.81
C GLU A 48 -5.90 1.32 6.57
N ASN A 49 -4.62 0.94 6.67
CA ASN A 49 -3.66 0.95 5.58
C ASN A 49 -4.11 0.07 4.40
N SER A 50 -4.59 -1.16 4.69
CA SER A 50 -5.11 -2.05 3.66
C SER A 50 -6.37 -1.51 2.98
N ALA A 51 -7.23 -0.80 3.71
CA ALA A 51 -8.41 -0.16 3.13
C ALA A 51 -8.02 1.00 2.19
N ALA A 52 -7.01 1.79 2.56
CA ALA A 52 -6.47 2.86 1.73
C ALA A 52 -5.90 2.31 0.41
N ILE A 53 -4.98 1.35 0.48
CA ILE A 53 -4.40 0.67 -0.70
C ILE A 53 -5.49 0.08 -1.60
N LEU A 54 -6.52 -0.55 -1.00
CA LEU A 54 -7.61 -1.14 -1.75
C LEU A 54 -8.43 -0.09 -2.50
N ALA A 55 -8.67 1.08 -1.90
CA ALA A 55 -9.38 2.18 -2.55
C ALA A 55 -8.60 2.65 -3.79
N THR A 56 -7.31 2.96 -3.63
CA THR A 56 -6.43 3.37 -4.73
C THR A 56 -6.36 2.33 -5.84
N THR A 57 -6.23 1.05 -5.49
CA THR A 57 -6.24 -0.05 -6.47
C THR A 57 -7.57 -0.13 -7.22
N SER A 58 -8.69 0.07 -6.54
CA SER A 58 -10.02 0.07 -7.15
C SER A 58 -10.19 1.21 -8.15
N ASP A 59 -9.69 2.40 -7.81
CA ASP A 59 -9.78 3.58 -8.66
C ASP A 59 -8.91 3.42 -9.91
N VAL A 60 -7.66 2.97 -9.74
CA VAL A 60 -6.74 2.63 -10.85
C VAL A 60 -7.38 1.62 -11.81
N LEU A 61 -7.96 0.54 -11.29
CA LEU A 61 -8.62 -0.48 -12.12
C LEU A 61 -9.85 0.06 -12.85
N THR A 62 -10.57 0.99 -12.23
CA THR A 62 -11.74 1.63 -12.83
C THR A 62 -11.32 2.53 -14.00
N ILE A 63 -10.31 3.37 -13.79
CA ILE A 63 -9.74 4.23 -14.84
C ILE A 63 -9.22 3.38 -16.01
N MET A 64 -8.37 2.38 -15.71
CA MET A 64 -7.87 1.41 -16.70
C MET A 64 -9.01 0.77 -17.50
N GLY A 65 -10.06 0.30 -16.81
CA GLY A 65 -11.20 -0.36 -17.43
C GLY A 65 -11.97 0.56 -18.38
N ASN A 66 -12.23 1.80 -17.95
CA ASN A 66 -12.96 2.79 -18.72
C ASN A 66 -12.21 3.20 -19.99
N HIS A 67 -10.96 3.66 -19.87
CA HIS A 67 -10.17 4.08 -21.02
C HIS A 67 -9.89 2.93 -22.00
N THR A 68 -9.61 1.73 -21.49
CA THR A 68 -9.42 0.56 -22.36
C THR A 68 -10.69 0.25 -23.16
N ALA A 69 -11.87 0.36 -22.54
CA ALA A 69 -13.13 0.13 -23.23
C ALA A 69 -13.39 1.20 -24.30
N GLU A 70 -13.18 2.47 -23.95
CA GLU A 70 -13.34 3.60 -24.87
C GLU A 70 -12.39 3.51 -26.07
N LEU A 71 -11.10 3.29 -25.85
CA LEU A 71 -10.11 3.15 -26.93
C LEU A 71 -10.44 1.97 -27.85
N ARG A 72 -10.92 0.85 -27.30
CA ARG A 72 -11.39 -0.28 -28.11
C ARG A 72 -12.58 0.08 -28.98
N GLU A 73 -13.53 0.86 -28.45
CA GLU A 73 -14.68 1.33 -29.21
C GLU A 73 -14.24 2.28 -30.35
N ILE A 74 -13.34 3.22 -30.07
CA ILE A 74 -12.77 4.13 -31.07
C ILE A 74 -12.09 3.35 -32.20
N VAL A 75 -11.23 2.39 -31.85
CA VAL A 75 -10.51 1.56 -32.82
C VAL A 75 -11.45 0.70 -33.65
N ALA A 76 -12.47 0.09 -33.02
CA ALA A 76 -13.47 -0.71 -33.71
C ALA A 76 -14.37 0.13 -34.64
N ALA A 77 -14.79 1.31 -34.19
CA ALA A 77 -15.58 2.23 -34.99
C ALA A 77 -14.82 2.67 -36.24
N LYS A 78 -13.51 2.92 -36.12
CA LYS A 78 -12.66 3.26 -37.27
C LYS A 78 -12.64 2.15 -38.30
N ARG A 79 -12.50 0.89 -37.86
CA ARG A 79 -12.55 -0.29 -38.75
C ARG A 79 -13.85 -0.35 -39.52
N THR A 80 -14.97 -0.25 -38.81
CA THR A 80 -16.30 -0.31 -39.42
C THR A 80 -16.52 0.84 -40.42
N GLY A 81 -16.01 2.05 -40.11
CA GLY A 81 -16.02 3.17 -41.05
C GLY A 81 -15.32 2.83 -42.37
N LEU A 82 -14.09 2.32 -42.30
CA LEU A 82 -13.32 1.91 -43.49
C LEU A 82 -14.02 0.82 -44.31
N GLU A 83 -14.65 -0.16 -43.65
CA GLU A 83 -15.40 -1.23 -44.33
C GLU A 83 -16.62 -0.70 -45.07
N VAL A 84 -17.33 0.28 -44.48
CA VAL A 84 -18.47 0.93 -45.12
C VAL A 84 -18.02 1.78 -46.30
N GLU A 85 -16.98 2.58 -46.14
CA GLU A 85 -16.42 3.42 -47.21
C GLU A 85 -15.96 2.56 -48.39
N GLN A 86 -15.20 1.49 -48.15
CA GLN A 86 -14.76 0.56 -49.18
C GLN A 86 -15.95 -0.04 -49.95
N TRP A 87 -17.03 -0.40 -49.26
CA TRP A 87 -18.21 -0.99 -49.88
C TRP A 87 -18.95 -0.03 -50.83
N LEU A 88 -18.80 1.28 -50.62
CA LEU A 88 -19.43 2.32 -51.44
C LEU A 88 -18.60 2.72 -52.66
N CYS A 89 -17.31 2.37 -52.70
CA CYS A 89 -16.39 2.75 -53.77
C CYS A 89 -16.31 1.73 -54.91
N GLU A 90 -15.74 2.16 -56.05
CA GLU A 90 -15.48 1.30 -57.20
C GLU A 90 -14.29 0.35 -56.97
N ASN A 91 -14.22 -0.73 -57.76
CA ASN A 91 -13.28 -1.83 -57.51
C ASN A 91 -11.80 -1.46 -57.76
N ASP A 92 -11.54 -0.39 -58.49
CA ASP A 92 -10.21 0.17 -58.73
C ASP A 92 -9.62 0.90 -57.50
N THR A 93 -10.46 1.32 -56.55
CA THR A 93 -10.04 1.91 -55.26
C THR A 93 -9.52 0.88 -54.25
N PHE A 94 -9.68 -0.43 -54.54
CA PHE A 94 -9.32 -1.52 -53.62
C PHE A 94 -7.89 -1.44 -53.06
N PRO A 95 -6.84 -1.13 -53.85
CA PRO A 95 -5.48 -1.02 -53.32
C PRO A 95 -5.31 0.08 -52.26
N CYS A 96 -6.05 1.19 -52.37
CA CYS A 96 -6.01 2.26 -51.38
C CYS A 96 -6.60 1.81 -50.03
N PHE A 97 -7.72 1.09 -50.06
CA PHE A 97 -8.34 0.52 -48.86
C PHE A 97 -7.52 -0.63 -48.26
N GLU A 98 -6.83 -1.44 -49.07
CA GLU A 98 -5.92 -2.48 -48.57
C GLU A 98 -4.79 -1.87 -47.71
N GLU A 99 -4.19 -0.77 -48.18
CA GLU A 99 -3.18 -0.06 -47.42
C GLU A 99 -3.76 0.62 -46.16
N ALA A 100 -4.95 1.23 -46.26
CA ALA A 100 -5.63 1.81 -45.11
C ALA A 100 -5.92 0.76 -44.03
N PHE A 101 -6.36 -0.45 -44.40
CA PHE A 101 -6.55 -1.55 -43.45
C PHE A 101 -5.23 -2.03 -42.84
N ARG A 102 -4.14 -2.05 -43.60
CA ARG A 102 -2.81 -2.40 -43.09
C ARG A 102 -2.32 -1.39 -42.05
N LEU A 103 -2.54 -0.10 -42.29
CA LEU A 103 -2.25 0.96 -41.34
C LEU A 103 -3.13 0.82 -40.09
N TRP A 104 -4.44 0.61 -40.25
CA TRP A 104 -5.35 0.38 -39.13
C TRP A 104 -4.91 -0.81 -38.28
N ASP A 105 -4.60 -1.96 -38.87
CA ASP A 105 -4.14 -3.16 -38.15
C ASP A 105 -2.88 -2.85 -37.33
N THR A 106 -1.95 -2.09 -37.91
CA THR A 106 -0.70 -1.69 -37.25
C THR A 106 -0.97 -0.79 -36.05
N TYR A 107 -1.81 0.23 -36.21
CA TYR A 107 -2.09 1.18 -35.13
C TYR A 107 -2.97 0.58 -34.04
N ALA A 108 -3.95 -0.26 -34.40
CA ALA A 108 -4.73 -1.01 -33.42
C ALA A 108 -3.83 -1.91 -32.53
N TYR A 109 -2.80 -2.53 -33.12
CA TYR A 109 -1.81 -3.29 -32.37
C TYR A 109 -0.98 -2.39 -31.43
N LEU A 110 -0.49 -1.25 -31.92
CA LEU A 110 0.29 -0.30 -31.11
C LEU A 110 -0.54 0.27 -29.94
N THR A 111 -1.79 0.68 -30.17
CA THR A 111 -2.68 1.13 -29.09
C THR A 111 -2.83 0.07 -28.00
N GLY A 112 -2.93 -1.21 -28.36
CA GLY A 112 -2.95 -2.29 -27.38
C GLY A 112 -1.66 -2.39 -26.55
N TRP A 113 -0.52 -2.09 -27.17
CA TRP A 113 0.77 -2.03 -26.50
C TRP A 113 0.86 -0.82 -25.56
N ASP A 114 0.41 0.37 -25.99
CA ASP A 114 0.43 1.57 -25.17
C ASP A 114 -0.48 1.46 -23.94
N ILE A 115 -1.69 0.88 -24.11
CA ILE A 115 -2.57 0.54 -22.98
C ILE A 115 -1.86 -0.38 -21.99
N SER A 116 -1.13 -1.38 -22.49
CA SER A 116 -0.39 -2.32 -21.63
C SER A 116 0.75 -1.63 -20.89
N TRP A 117 1.36 -0.62 -21.49
CA TRP A 117 2.41 0.19 -20.87
C TRP A 117 1.84 1.00 -19.70
N CYS A 118 0.71 1.70 -19.89
CA CYS A 118 0.04 2.41 -18.81
C CYS A 118 -0.32 1.47 -17.64
N ALA A 119 -0.75 0.24 -17.94
CA ALA A 119 -1.05 -0.77 -16.92
C ALA A 119 0.19 -1.15 -16.09
N VAL A 120 1.34 -1.34 -16.74
CA VAL A 120 2.60 -1.69 -16.07
C VAL A 120 3.04 -0.54 -15.16
N THR A 121 3.02 0.70 -15.64
CA THR A 121 3.38 1.87 -14.84
C THR A 121 2.48 1.99 -13.60
N ALA A 122 1.16 1.89 -13.78
CA ALA A 122 0.24 1.93 -12.64
C ALA A 122 0.48 0.79 -11.64
N TYR A 123 0.77 -0.42 -12.12
CA TYR A 123 1.12 -1.54 -11.26
C TYR A 123 2.41 -1.28 -10.47
N GLU A 124 3.46 -0.75 -11.09
CA GLU A 124 4.73 -0.49 -10.42
C GLU A 124 4.56 0.52 -9.28
N GLU A 125 3.84 1.62 -9.52
CA GLU A 125 3.60 2.67 -8.52
C GLU A 125 2.67 2.19 -7.39
N THR A 126 1.56 1.52 -7.72
CA THR A 126 0.66 0.94 -6.69
C THR A 126 1.34 -0.14 -5.86
N ASN A 127 2.18 -0.98 -6.48
CA ASN A 127 2.92 -2.00 -5.77
C ASN A 127 4.01 -1.38 -4.88
N ALA A 128 4.67 -0.32 -5.35
CA ALA A 128 5.64 0.41 -4.53
C ALA A 128 4.96 0.96 -3.27
N ASP A 129 3.88 1.73 -3.44
CA ASP A 129 3.09 2.27 -2.33
C ASP A 129 2.63 1.18 -1.35
N ALA A 130 2.04 0.09 -1.84
CA ALA A 130 1.56 -1.00 -1.00
C ALA A 130 2.66 -1.71 -0.20
N GLN A 131 3.91 -1.68 -0.68
CA GLN A 131 5.07 -2.29 -0.03
C GLN A 131 5.85 -1.32 0.88
N TYR A 132 5.66 -0.01 0.74
CA TYR A 132 6.51 0.96 1.42
C TYR A 132 6.27 1.02 2.93
N THR A 133 7.40 1.13 3.65
CA THR A 133 7.69 1.42 5.07
C THR A 133 6.70 1.04 6.19
N PHE A 134 5.38 1.20 6.02
CA PHE A 134 4.36 0.82 7.00
C PHE A 134 4.50 -0.62 7.49
N HIS A 135 4.64 -1.58 6.58
CA HIS A 135 4.79 -2.98 6.97
C HIS A 135 6.02 -3.20 7.88
N SER A 136 7.14 -2.55 7.53
CA SER A 136 8.39 -2.64 8.27
C SER A 136 8.27 -2.03 9.67
N HIS A 137 7.70 -0.83 9.77
CA HIS A 137 7.50 -0.16 11.06
C HIS A 137 6.51 -0.92 11.94
N ALA A 138 5.37 -1.34 11.38
CA ALA A 138 4.35 -2.09 12.08
C ALA A 138 4.88 -3.43 12.60
N GLN A 139 5.68 -4.15 11.78
CA GLN A 139 6.30 -5.40 12.22
C GLN A 139 7.36 -5.18 13.30
N THR A 140 8.15 -4.11 13.18
CA THR A 140 9.20 -3.79 14.14
C THR A 140 8.61 -3.55 15.54
N ILE A 141 7.61 -2.67 15.66
CA ILE A 141 7.05 -2.34 16.99
C ILE A 141 6.35 -3.54 17.65
N VAL A 142 5.66 -4.38 16.88
CA VAL A 142 5.06 -5.64 17.40
C VAL A 142 6.14 -6.61 17.86
N ARG A 143 7.25 -6.73 17.11
CA ARG A 143 8.38 -7.58 17.50
C ARG A 143 9.05 -7.07 18.77
N GLU A 144 9.22 -5.75 18.91
CA GLU A 144 9.79 -5.16 20.12
C GLU A 144 8.87 -5.34 21.34
N ALA A 145 7.54 -5.23 21.18
CA ALA A 145 6.57 -5.54 22.24
C ALA A 145 6.66 -7.01 22.69
N ALA A 146 6.72 -7.95 21.74
CA ALA A 146 6.91 -9.37 22.03
C ALA A 146 8.29 -9.66 22.67
N ARG A 147 9.34 -8.92 22.28
CA ARG A 147 10.67 -9.00 22.90
C ARG A 147 10.63 -8.54 24.36
N ALA A 148 10.03 -7.38 24.64
CA ALA A 148 9.93 -6.84 25.98
C ALA A 148 9.19 -7.81 26.92
N LEU A 149 8.08 -8.41 26.46
CA LEU A 149 7.35 -9.44 27.22
C LEU A 149 8.21 -10.68 27.54
N ARG A 150 8.94 -11.20 26.54
CA ARG A 150 9.81 -12.37 26.75
C ARG A 150 10.92 -12.05 27.74
N LEU A 151 11.58 -10.92 27.58
CA LEU A 151 12.65 -10.47 28.46
C LEU A 151 12.16 -10.24 29.88
N ALA A 152 10.99 -9.63 30.06
CA ALA A 152 10.33 -9.50 31.35
C ALA A 152 10.07 -10.85 32.03
N THR A 153 9.66 -11.86 31.25
CA THR A 153 9.43 -13.22 31.76
C THR A 153 10.75 -13.90 32.17
N GLU A 154 11.78 -13.81 31.34
CA GLU A 154 13.11 -14.38 31.63
C GLU A 154 13.75 -13.72 32.86
N ALA A 155 13.67 -12.40 32.99
CA ALA A 155 14.17 -11.66 34.15
C ALA A 155 13.39 -12.00 35.43
N TYR A 156 12.08 -12.21 35.33
CA TYR A 156 11.27 -12.68 36.45
C TYR A 156 11.78 -14.03 36.98
N GLU A 157 12.11 -14.97 36.09
CA GLU A 157 12.64 -16.27 36.47
C GLU A 157 14.06 -16.17 37.08
N LEU A 158 14.95 -15.38 36.46
CA LEU A 158 16.34 -15.22 36.92
C LEU A 158 16.44 -14.55 38.31
N HIS A 159 15.58 -13.57 38.58
CA HIS A 159 15.61 -12.76 39.80
C HIS A 159 14.51 -13.14 40.80
N SER A 160 14.01 -14.38 40.75
CA SER A 160 12.89 -14.89 41.56
C SER A 160 12.98 -14.72 43.08
N THR A 161 14.16 -14.38 43.61
CA THR A 161 14.40 -14.13 45.04
C THR A 161 14.72 -12.67 45.38
N ASP A 162 14.83 -11.79 44.37
CA ASP A 162 15.14 -10.36 44.51
C ASP A 162 14.10 -9.51 43.79
N SER A 163 13.06 -9.13 44.54
CA SER A 163 11.94 -8.33 44.03
C SER A 163 12.33 -6.91 43.62
N GLU A 164 13.39 -6.35 44.19
CA GLU A 164 13.85 -4.98 43.86
C GLU A 164 14.54 -4.97 42.48
N GLN A 165 15.34 -6.00 42.22
CA GLN A 165 15.97 -6.20 40.93
C GLN A 165 14.94 -6.53 39.83
N GLN A 166 13.93 -7.36 40.14
CA GLN A 166 12.80 -7.60 39.23
C GLN A 166 12.04 -6.31 38.89
N ALA A 167 11.71 -5.49 39.90
CA ALA A 167 10.98 -4.25 39.69
C ALA A 167 11.76 -3.25 38.83
N THR A 168 13.08 -3.12 39.06
CA THR A 168 13.94 -2.24 38.26
C THR A 168 13.93 -2.66 36.78
N TYR A 169 14.12 -3.96 36.53
CA TYR A 169 14.15 -4.48 35.16
C TYR A 169 12.81 -4.29 34.42
N LEU A 170 11.69 -4.65 35.08
CA LEU A 170 10.37 -4.47 34.50
C LEU A 170 10.05 -2.99 34.22
N SER A 171 10.49 -2.09 35.12
CA SER A 171 10.33 -0.65 34.91
C SER A 171 11.13 -0.17 33.70
N GLU A 172 12.37 -0.62 33.51
CA GLU A 172 13.21 -0.26 32.37
C GLU A 172 12.60 -0.74 31.04
N GLU A 173 12.17 -2.00 30.96
CA GLU A 173 11.53 -2.55 29.75
C GLU A 173 10.18 -1.87 29.46
N LEU A 174 9.40 -1.53 30.49
CA LEU A 174 8.16 -0.78 30.34
C LEU A 174 8.40 0.63 29.82
N GLU A 175 9.38 1.36 30.36
CA GLU A 175 9.74 2.70 29.92
C GLU A 175 10.26 2.68 28.48
N TYR A 176 11.11 1.70 28.14
CA TYR A 176 11.57 1.46 26.78
C TYR A 176 10.42 1.25 25.80
N LEU A 177 9.47 0.38 26.14
CA LEU A 177 8.33 0.07 25.28
C LEU A 177 7.38 1.28 25.14
N ARG A 178 7.14 2.03 26.22
CA ARG A 178 6.37 3.30 26.18
C ARG A 178 7.00 4.31 25.25
N TYR A 179 8.32 4.51 25.36
CA TYR A 179 9.07 5.41 24.50
C TYR A 179 8.99 4.99 23.04
N LEU A 180 9.20 3.70 22.75
CA LEU A 180 9.07 3.16 21.40
C LEU A 180 7.66 3.38 20.85
N TRP A 181 6.63 3.00 21.59
CA TRP A 181 5.24 3.13 21.15
C TRP A 181 4.86 4.58 20.87
N GLY A 182 5.24 5.51 21.75
CA GLY A 182 5.00 6.94 21.56
C GLY A 182 5.65 7.52 20.30
N ASN A 183 6.75 6.92 19.82
CA ASN A 183 7.39 7.32 18.55
C ASN A 183 6.79 6.61 17.33
N TYR A 184 6.45 5.33 17.44
CA TYR A 184 5.92 4.56 16.31
C TYR A 184 4.47 4.88 15.99
N GLN A 185 3.64 5.18 16.98
CA GLN A 185 2.24 5.53 16.77
C GLN A 185 2.05 6.69 15.77
N PRO A 186 2.70 7.86 15.91
CA PRO A 186 2.57 8.94 14.94
C PRO A 186 3.21 8.62 13.59
N ILE A 187 4.28 7.81 13.54
CA ILE A 187 4.90 7.38 12.28
C ILE A 187 3.92 6.52 11.47
N LEU A 188 3.31 5.51 12.11
CA LEU A 188 2.34 4.65 11.44
C LEU A 188 1.11 5.42 10.96
N GLN A 189 0.68 6.44 11.72
CA GLN A 189 -0.40 7.32 11.27
C GLN A 189 0.02 8.18 10.08
N ALA A 190 1.21 8.79 10.12
CA ALA A 190 1.71 9.63 9.04
C ALA A 190 1.91 8.84 7.74
N GLU A 191 2.28 7.57 7.82
CA GLU A 191 2.38 6.70 6.63
C GLU A 191 1.01 6.41 6.01
N ILE A 192 -0.03 6.24 6.82
CA ILE A 192 -1.40 6.08 6.32
C ILE A 192 -1.90 7.40 5.74
N ASP A 193 -1.70 8.51 6.44
CA ASP A 193 -2.16 9.84 6.00
C ASP A 193 -1.43 10.28 4.72
N GLY A 194 -0.17 9.89 4.55
CA GLY A 194 0.61 10.18 3.34
C GLY A 194 0.20 9.35 2.11
N HIS A 195 -0.62 8.31 2.28
CA HIS A 195 -1.09 7.48 1.18
C HIS A 195 -1.97 8.27 0.21
N ASP A 196 -2.77 9.23 0.69
CA ASP A 196 -3.67 10.02 -0.15
C ASP A 196 -2.89 10.81 -1.23
N ASP A 197 -1.76 11.44 -0.86
CA ASP A 197 -0.92 12.20 -1.79
C ASP A 197 -0.29 11.29 -2.86
N VAL A 198 0.11 10.07 -2.46
CA VAL A 198 0.68 9.07 -3.37
C VAL A 198 -0.40 8.52 -4.30
N ALA A 199 -1.59 8.23 -3.78
CA ALA A 199 -2.74 7.78 -4.54
C ALA A 199 -3.15 8.80 -5.61
N ASP A 200 -3.22 10.08 -5.26
CA ASP A 200 -3.50 11.17 -6.21
C ASP A 200 -2.45 11.21 -7.33
N THR A 201 -1.18 11.03 -6.99
CA THR A 201 -0.09 11.00 -7.97
C THR A 201 -0.20 9.81 -8.92
N ILE A 202 -0.55 8.63 -8.41
CA ILE A 202 -0.75 7.41 -9.20
C ILE A 202 -1.89 7.62 -10.21
N VAL A 203 -3.02 8.16 -9.75
CA VAL A 203 -4.19 8.44 -10.58
C VAL A 203 -3.85 9.45 -11.67
N GLN A 204 -3.21 10.58 -11.32
CA GLN A 204 -2.81 11.60 -12.30
C GLN A 204 -1.83 11.06 -13.35
N THR A 205 -0.88 10.22 -12.94
CA THR A 205 0.08 9.60 -13.85
C THR A 205 -0.62 8.66 -14.83
N LEU A 206 -1.59 7.89 -14.34
CA LEU A 206 -2.38 6.99 -15.16
C LEU A 206 -3.26 7.75 -16.17
N ASP A 207 -3.97 8.77 -15.71
CA ASP A 207 -4.81 9.62 -16.57
C ASP A 207 -3.95 10.28 -17.66
N SER A 208 -2.81 10.86 -17.30
CA SER A 208 -1.87 11.46 -18.27
C SER A 208 -1.36 10.43 -19.28
N CYS A 209 -1.09 9.19 -18.86
CA CYS A 209 -0.69 8.13 -19.79
C CYS A 209 -1.79 7.84 -20.80
N PHE A 210 -3.05 7.74 -20.37
CA PHE A 210 -4.17 7.53 -21.28
C PHE A 210 -4.45 8.73 -22.18
N GLU A 211 -4.30 9.96 -21.70
CA GLU A 211 -4.39 11.16 -22.54
C GLU A 211 -3.40 11.10 -23.71
N ASP A 212 -2.16 10.67 -23.46
CA ASP A 212 -1.17 10.46 -24.50
C ASP A 212 -1.60 9.35 -25.49
N VAL A 213 -2.12 8.22 -25.00
CA VAL A 213 -2.64 7.14 -25.88
C VAL A 213 -3.80 7.63 -26.75
N HIS A 214 -4.72 8.41 -26.19
CA HIS A 214 -5.83 9.00 -26.94
C HIS A 214 -5.33 9.95 -28.04
N SER A 215 -4.36 10.81 -27.71
CA SER A 215 -3.71 11.71 -28.66
C SER A 215 -3.02 10.93 -29.80
N ASP A 216 -2.32 9.84 -29.48
CA ASP A 216 -1.65 9.00 -30.47
C ASP A 216 -2.67 8.33 -31.40
N VAL A 217 -3.77 7.78 -30.87
CA VAL A 217 -4.85 7.19 -31.68
C VAL A 217 -5.44 8.23 -32.64
N GLU A 218 -5.73 9.43 -32.16
CA GLU A 218 -6.24 10.52 -33.00
C GLU A 218 -5.26 10.87 -34.13
N TYR A 219 -3.97 11.02 -33.79
CA TYR A 219 -2.92 11.32 -34.76
C TYR A 219 -2.82 10.24 -35.84
N TRP A 220 -2.79 8.97 -35.45
CA TRP A 220 -2.66 7.86 -36.39
C TRP A 220 -3.87 7.69 -37.29
N PHE A 221 -5.08 7.91 -36.77
CA PHE A 221 -6.29 7.84 -37.59
C PHE A 221 -6.40 9.01 -38.56
N ASN A 222 -5.97 10.21 -38.18
CA ASN A 222 -5.86 11.33 -39.11
C ASN A 222 -4.82 11.05 -40.22
N TYR A 223 -3.68 10.47 -39.84
CA TYR A 223 -2.66 10.07 -40.82
C TYR A 223 -3.21 9.02 -41.82
N LEU A 224 -3.94 8.02 -41.32
CA LEU A 224 -4.61 7.01 -42.13
C LEU A 224 -5.59 7.67 -43.11
N ASP A 225 -6.45 8.57 -42.61
CA ASP A 225 -7.45 9.26 -43.43
C ASP A 225 -6.83 10.10 -44.54
N THR A 226 -5.82 10.89 -44.19
CA THR A 226 -5.07 11.70 -45.15
C THR A 226 -4.42 10.82 -46.22
N THR A 227 -3.88 9.66 -45.82
CA THR A 227 -3.25 8.71 -46.75
C THR A 227 -4.27 8.08 -47.69
N LEU A 228 -5.43 7.66 -47.16
CA LEU A 228 -6.52 7.10 -47.96
C LEU A 228 -7.06 8.13 -48.95
N GLU A 229 -7.38 9.34 -48.49
CA GLU A 229 -7.89 10.42 -49.34
C GLU A 229 -6.91 10.77 -50.47
N THR A 230 -5.61 10.87 -50.15
CA THR A 230 -4.58 11.14 -51.16
C THR A 230 -4.55 10.05 -52.23
N CYS A 231 -4.58 8.77 -51.82
CA CYS A 231 -4.58 7.65 -52.76
C CYS A 231 -5.83 7.64 -53.65
N LEU A 232 -7.01 7.89 -53.09
CA LEU A 232 -8.26 7.95 -53.86
C LEU A 232 -8.23 9.09 -54.90
N ASN A 233 -7.74 10.27 -54.52
CA ASN A 233 -7.63 11.41 -55.43
C ASN A 233 -6.64 11.20 -56.59
N GLU A 234 -5.67 10.28 -56.45
CA GLU A 234 -4.75 9.93 -57.54
C GLU A 234 -5.37 8.98 -58.58
N LEU A 235 -6.53 8.38 -58.27
CA LEU A 235 -7.27 7.47 -59.15
C LEU A 235 -8.38 8.16 -59.97
N GLU A 236 -8.81 9.36 -59.56
CA GLU A 236 -9.80 10.20 -60.28
C GLU A 236 -9.21 10.95 -61.48
#